data_AF-A0A0U0WBB2-F1
#
_entry.id   AF-A0A0U0WBB2-F1
#
_cell.length_a   1.000
_cell.length_b   1.000
_cell.length_c   1.000
_cell.angle_alpha   90.00
_cell.angle_beta   90.00
_cell.angle_gamma   90.00
#
_symmetry.space_group_name_H-M   'P 1'
#
loop_
_entity.id
_entity.type
_entity.pdbx_description
1 polymer ?
#
loop_
_entity_poly.entity_id
_entity_poly.type
_entity_poly.pdbx_seq_one_letter_code
_entity_poly.pdbx_strand_id
1 'polypeptide(L)'
;MQPDPRLVALLRASTGLVWHCENCGVVLAQLRVFSLNATRGDLYLAEFPQPGVDPNQVHLLCNSCWGPMLQRYALLGFDIHTHALTEACNSNCLTRKNGRSLQFRSLRALDRRIGFQLIKRIDGQPQRNGTQPIFAARLSYFQGGAYARQMYYESIADPAEVARQLINNQDLRHWGVPYQMRDYHQMVVRWFESSYTAPNGIIGTPAQGEQSIGYHAISLNGYDPTTETFSFWNSWGSNWGDRGYGTMSLDYVRRYHHETLVTRYARWGPSPAKLDRMRNAGDNVQKIRELWVVENPRIRYTVRGKGRNPQVVYYYTLSPVSNIPVSCIELKTGFGLRMAWMFVRHWEGATKFSEVTELFVWPIFRRMHLGAELESAAVEEAKMHGSGEIRLLMNEADHILGPPRTAGREFAKACGYDLKWRTTVGPRARMTGIKAI
;
A
#
# COMPACT_ATOMS: atom_id res chain seq x y z
N MET A 1 5.83 4.02 -39.46
CA MET A 1 5.03 4.10 -40.70
C MET A 1 3.85 5.00 -40.42
N GLN A 2 3.61 5.99 -41.28
CA GLN A 2 2.39 6.80 -41.19
C GLN A 2 1.20 5.93 -41.62
N PRO A 3 0.09 5.93 -40.88
CA PRO A 3 -1.13 5.24 -41.30
C PRO A 3 -1.71 5.92 -42.55
N ASP A 4 -2.21 5.13 -43.49
CA ASP A 4 -2.88 5.62 -44.70
C ASP A 4 -4.09 6.52 -44.30
N PRO A 5 -4.14 7.79 -44.75
CA PRO A 5 -5.26 8.69 -44.48
C PRO A 5 -6.64 8.11 -44.82
N ARG A 6 -6.73 7.22 -45.82
CA ARG A 6 -7.97 6.54 -46.20
C ARG A 6 -8.44 5.54 -45.14
N LEU A 7 -7.51 4.81 -44.53
CA LEU A 7 -7.79 3.88 -43.42
C LEU A 7 -8.25 4.62 -42.16
N VAL A 8 -7.66 5.79 -41.88
CA VAL A 8 -8.11 6.66 -40.78
C VAL A 8 -9.51 7.19 -41.03
N ALA A 9 -9.83 7.60 -42.26
CA ALA A 9 -11.18 8.04 -42.63
C ALA A 9 -12.21 6.91 -42.53
N LEU A 10 -11.87 5.70 -42.96
CA LEU A 10 -12.70 4.50 -42.82
C LEU A 10 -12.97 4.16 -41.35
N LEU A 11 -11.94 4.18 -40.49
CA LEU A 11 -12.09 3.96 -39.05
C LEU A 11 -12.98 5.03 -38.39
N ARG A 12 -12.82 6.30 -38.77
CA ARG A 12 -13.70 7.38 -38.28
C ARG A 12 -15.16 7.14 -38.68
N ALA A 13 -15.39 6.77 -39.94
CA ALA A 13 -16.73 6.50 -40.45
C ALA A 13 -17.38 5.27 -39.80
N SER A 14 -16.60 4.23 -39.49
CA SER A 14 -17.13 2.97 -38.92
C SER A 14 -17.35 3.01 -37.40
N THR A 15 -16.65 3.88 -36.67
CA THR A 15 -16.70 3.92 -35.20
C THR A 15 -17.47 5.12 -34.64
N GLY A 16 -17.74 6.16 -35.44
CA GLY A 16 -18.41 7.38 -34.99
C GLY A 16 -17.62 8.18 -33.94
N LEU A 17 -16.33 7.90 -33.77
CA LEU A 17 -15.49 8.53 -32.75
C LEU A 17 -15.24 10.00 -33.02
N VAL A 18 -15.32 10.82 -31.97
CA VAL A 18 -14.90 12.23 -32.01
C VAL A 18 -13.37 12.29 -32.00
N TRP A 19 -12.76 12.82 -33.07
CA TRP A 19 -11.31 12.77 -33.26
C TRP A 19 -10.54 13.81 -32.44
N HIS A 20 -10.29 13.51 -31.17
CA HIS A 20 -9.45 14.29 -30.28
C HIS A 20 -8.67 13.37 -29.34
N CYS A 21 -7.57 13.86 -28.77
CA CYS A 21 -6.87 13.11 -27.74
C CYS A 21 -7.74 12.98 -26.49
N GLU A 22 -8.03 11.77 -26.04
CA GLU A 22 -8.87 11.49 -24.86
C GLU A 22 -8.32 12.09 -23.56
N ASN A 23 -6.99 12.27 -23.47
CA ASN A 23 -6.37 12.76 -22.24
C ASN A 23 -6.22 14.28 -22.19
N CYS A 24 -5.96 14.96 -23.32
CA CYS A 24 -5.74 16.41 -23.33
C CYS A 24 -6.76 17.23 -24.14
N GLY A 25 -7.71 16.57 -24.81
CA GLY A 25 -8.75 17.24 -25.60
C GLY A 25 -8.26 17.83 -26.94
N VAL A 26 -6.94 17.85 -27.19
CA VAL A 26 -6.40 18.49 -28.40
C VAL A 26 -6.79 17.69 -29.64
N VAL A 27 -7.35 18.40 -30.61
CA VAL A 27 -7.63 17.89 -31.96
C VAL A 27 -6.34 17.94 -32.76
N LEU A 28 -5.86 16.79 -33.22
CA LEU A 28 -4.64 16.67 -34.02
C LEU A 28 -4.93 15.86 -35.27
N ALA A 29 -4.24 16.19 -36.36
CA ALA A 29 -4.29 15.40 -37.60
C ALA A 29 -3.85 13.94 -37.37
N GLN A 30 -2.90 13.74 -36.44
CA GLN A 30 -2.35 12.43 -36.12
C GLN A 30 -2.55 12.10 -34.64
N LEU A 31 -3.32 11.05 -34.38
CA LEU A 31 -3.50 10.43 -33.08
C LEU A 31 -3.10 8.96 -33.18
N ARG A 32 -2.59 8.41 -32.09
CA ARG A 32 -2.43 6.97 -31.92
C ARG A 32 -3.80 6.36 -31.72
N VAL A 33 -4.10 5.33 -32.49
CA VAL A 33 -5.37 4.58 -32.46
C VAL A 33 -5.05 3.17 -31.97
N PHE A 34 -5.64 2.77 -30.85
CA PHE A 34 -5.27 1.51 -30.20
C PHE A 34 -6.42 0.96 -29.37
N SER A 35 -6.39 -0.34 -29.08
CA SER A 35 -7.30 -0.98 -28.11
C SER A 35 -6.51 -1.56 -26.95
N LEU A 36 -7.08 -1.51 -25.75
CA LEU A 36 -6.47 -2.06 -24.53
C LEU A 36 -7.31 -3.21 -23.97
N ASN A 37 -6.67 -4.35 -23.75
CA ASN A 37 -7.28 -5.49 -23.06
C ASN A 37 -6.45 -5.85 -21.82
N ALA A 38 -7.03 -5.72 -20.63
CA ALA A 38 -6.36 -6.01 -19.37
C ALA A 38 -6.89 -7.31 -18.76
N THR A 39 -6.01 -8.25 -18.43
CA THR A 39 -6.41 -9.51 -17.78
C THR A 39 -5.27 -10.09 -16.95
N ARG A 40 -5.55 -10.51 -15.72
CA ARG A 40 -4.63 -11.27 -14.85
C ARG A 40 -3.21 -10.69 -14.74
N GLY A 41 -3.10 -9.37 -14.59
CA GLY A 41 -1.83 -8.66 -14.49
C GLY A 41 -1.14 -8.33 -15.83
N ASP A 42 -1.77 -8.66 -16.96
CA ASP A 42 -1.28 -8.37 -18.30
C ASP A 42 -2.13 -7.30 -18.98
N LEU A 43 -1.46 -6.43 -19.74
CA LEU A 43 -2.08 -5.42 -20.58
C LEU A 43 -1.69 -5.66 -22.03
N TYR A 44 -2.66 -5.97 -22.86
CA TYR A 44 -2.52 -6.18 -24.29
C TYR A 44 -2.93 -4.90 -25.02
N LEU A 45 -1.98 -4.36 -25.77
CA LEU A 45 -2.08 -3.11 -26.50
C LEU A 45 -1.89 -3.42 -27.97
N ALA A 46 -2.97 -3.35 -28.73
CA ALA A 46 -2.95 -3.42 -30.18
C ALA A 46 -3.05 -1.99 -30.72
N GLU A 47 -2.07 -1.56 -31.51
CA GLU A 47 -2.00 -0.21 -32.06
C GLU A 47 -2.08 -0.27 -33.59
N PHE A 48 -2.99 0.51 -34.18
CA PHE A 48 -3.11 0.64 -35.63
C PHE A 48 -1.81 1.21 -36.24
N PRO A 49 -1.31 0.70 -37.39
CA PRO A 49 -1.96 -0.24 -38.31
C PRO A 49 -1.72 -1.73 -38.02
N GLN A 50 -1.21 -2.10 -36.83
CA GLN A 50 -1.08 -3.52 -36.49
C GLN A 50 -2.47 -4.17 -36.39
N PRO A 51 -2.59 -5.46 -36.77
CA PRO A 51 -3.83 -6.20 -36.63
C PRO A 51 -4.30 -6.31 -35.17
N GLY A 52 -5.58 -6.64 -34.99
CA GLY A 52 -6.15 -6.94 -33.68
C GLY A 52 -6.61 -5.75 -32.83
N VAL A 53 -6.69 -4.54 -33.41
CA VAL A 53 -7.42 -3.42 -32.79
C VAL A 53 -8.90 -3.79 -32.70
N ASP A 54 -9.45 -3.81 -31.48
CA ASP A 54 -10.88 -4.02 -31.26
C ASP A 54 -11.67 -2.75 -31.62
N PRO A 55 -12.52 -2.76 -32.67
CA PRO A 55 -13.28 -1.59 -33.08
C PRO A 55 -14.29 -1.12 -32.02
N ASN A 56 -14.64 -1.95 -31.04
CA ASN A 56 -15.55 -1.59 -29.95
C ASN A 56 -14.84 -0.99 -28.73
N GLN A 57 -13.51 -1.03 -28.68
CA GLN A 57 -12.69 -0.51 -27.56
C GLN A 57 -11.53 0.34 -28.08
N VAL A 58 -11.82 1.25 -29.01
CA VAL A 58 -10.82 2.13 -29.60
C VAL A 58 -10.54 3.30 -28.69
N HIS A 59 -9.26 3.56 -28.48
CA HIS A 59 -8.71 4.70 -27.77
C HIS A 59 -7.89 5.60 -28.68
N LEU A 60 -7.98 6.91 -28.44
CA LEU A 60 -7.25 7.95 -29.18
C LEU A 60 -6.34 8.78 -28.26
N LEU A 61 -5.03 8.73 -28.48
CA LEU A 61 -4.06 9.54 -27.73
C LEU A 61 -3.06 10.25 -28.65
N CYS A 62 -2.69 11.47 -28.30
CA CYS A 62 -1.54 12.13 -28.92
C CYS A 62 -0.21 11.55 -28.42
N ASN A 63 0.87 11.77 -29.16
CA ASN A 63 2.19 11.25 -28.79
C ASN A 63 2.69 11.74 -27.42
N SER A 64 2.34 12.96 -27.00
CA SER A 64 2.73 13.49 -25.69
C SER A 64 1.97 12.84 -24.53
N CYS A 65 0.75 12.37 -24.75
CA CYS A 65 -0.05 11.67 -23.73
C CYS A 65 0.22 10.16 -23.69
N TRP A 66 0.77 9.59 -24.77
CA TRP A 66 1.05 8.16 -24.90
C TRP A 66 2.03 7.62 -23.86
N GLY A 67 3.20 8.24 -23.74
CA GLY A 67 4.24 7.82 -22.79
C GLY A 67 3.74 7.82 -21.35
N PRO A 68 3.14 8.93 -20.86
CA PRO A 68 2.52 8.98 -19.54
C PRO A 68 1.44 7.92 -19.31
N MET A 69 0.61 7.61 -20.32
CA MET A 69 -0.37 6.53 -20.21
C MET A 69 0.30 5.17 -19.98
N LEU A 70 1.27 4.80 -20.82
CA LEU A 70 2.01 3.54 -20.66
C LEU A 70 2.73 3.46 -19.32
N GLN A 71 3.34 4.57 -18.88
CA GLN A 71 4.01 4.66 -17.59
C GLN A 71 3.04 4.37 -16.45
N ARG A 72 1.82 4.92 -16.46
CA ARG A 72 0.79 4.65 -15.43
C ARG A 72 0.43 3.16 -15.36
N TYR A 73 0.26 2.48 -16.49
CA TYR A 73 -0.01 1.04 -16.49
C TYR A 73 1.18 0.22 -15.99
N ALA A 74 2.41 0.56 -16.42
CA ALA A 74 3.62 -0.09 -15.92
C ALA A 74 3.78 0.07 -14.40
N LEU A 75 3.46 1.26 -13.87
CA LEU A 75 3.49 1.59 -12.45
C LEU A 75 2.42 0.87 -11.62
N LEU A 76 1.30 0.48 -12.23
CA LEU A 76 0.32 -0.41 -11.61
C LEU A 76 0.76 -1.88 -11.62
N GLY A 77 1.87 -2.22 -12.29
CA GLY A 77 2.38 -3.58 -12.36
C GLY A 77 1.93 -4.40 -13.57
N PHE A 78 1.30 -3.78 -14.57
CA PHE A 78 0.94 -4.52 -15.79
C PHE A 78 2.18 -4.95 -16.57
N ASP A 79 2.25 -6.22 -16.96
CA ASP A 79 3.16 -6.66 -18.01
C ASP A 79 2.57 -6.19 -19.35
N ILE A 80 3.27 -5.30 -20.06
CA ILE A 80 2.72 -4.61 -21.25
C ILE A 80 3.12 -5.35 -22.52
N HIS A 81 2.10 -5.92 -23.16
CA HIS A 81 2.17 -6.61 -24.44
C HIS A 81 1.78 -5.66 -25.57
N THR A 82 2.62 -5.54 -26.60
CA THR A 82 2.37 -4.69 -27.78
C THR A 82 1.77 -5.48 -28.94
N HIS A 83 0.74 -6.27 -28.62
CA HIS A 83 -0.05 -7.06 -29.56
C HIS A 83 -1.44 -7.29 -28.95
N ALA A 84 -2.40 -7.73 -29.76
CA ALA A 84 -3.74 -8.05 -29.26
C ALA A 84 -3.75 -9.29 -28.35
N LEU A 85 -4.77 -9.40 -27.48
CA LEU A 85 -4.95 -10.56 -26.59
C LEU A 85 -5.14 -11.86 -27.38
N THR A 86 -5.75 -11.78 -28.57
CA THR A 86 -6.01 -12.91 -29.47
C THR A 86 -4.76 -13.38 -30.22
N GLU A 87 -3.67 -12.62 -30.17
CA GLU A 87 -2.44 -12.91 -30.89
C GLU A 87 -1.41 -13.62 -30.03
N ALA A 88 -0.69 -14.56 -30.63
CA ALA A 88 0.40 -15.26 -29.96
C ALA A 88 1.56 -14.29 -29.65
N CYS A 89 1.97 -14.26 -28.38
CA CYS A 89 3.12 -13.48 -27.94
C CYS A 89 4.41 -13.99 -28.62
N ASN A 90 5.03 -13.15 -29.44
CA ASN A 90 6.24 -13.47 -30.20
C ASN A 90 7.48 -12.72 -29.65
N SER A 91 8.65 -12.96 -30.26
CA SER A 91 9.93 -12.36 -29.86
C SER A 91 9.97 -10.83 -29.97
N ASN A 92 9.07 -10.20 -30.72
CA ASN A 92 8.96 -8.74 -30.85
C ASN A 92 8.14 -8.09 -29.74
N CYS A 93 7.40 -8.85 -28.95
CA CYS A 93 6.60 -8.33 -27.85
C CYS A 93 7.49 -7.61 -26.82
N LEU A 94 7.07 -6.41 -26.40
CA LEU A 94 7.80 -5.58 -25.44
C LEU A 94 8.12 -6.35 -24.15
N THR A 95 7.16 -7.10 -23.60
CA THR A 95 7.35 -8.01 -22.45
C THR A 95 8.53 -8.98 -22.59
N ARG A 96 8.81 -9.50 -23.81
CA ARG A 96 9.89 -10.46 -24.05
C ARG A 96 11.26 -9.81 -24.27
N LYS A 97 11.30 -8.58 -24.80
CA LYS A 97 12.55 -7.83 -25.03
C LYS A 97 13.00 -7.11 -23.75
N ASN A 98 12.50 -5.90 -23.54
CA ASN A 98 12.97 -4.98 -22.50
C ASN A 98 11.86 -4.47 -21.57
N GLY A 99 10.60 -4.86 -21.81
CA GLY A 99 9.42 -4.34 -21.13
C GLY A 99 9.45 -4.53 -19.63
N ARG A 100 9.87 -5.71 -19.15
CA ARG A 100 9.99 -5.98 -17.71
C ARG A 100 11.06 -5.13 -17.03
N SER A 101 12.21 -4.95 -17.67
CA SER A 101 13.26 -4.06 -17.17
C SER A 101 12.75 -2.62 -17.11
N LEU A 102 12.04 -2.16 -18.14
CA LEU A 102 11.42 -0.84 -18.19
C LEU A 102 10.34 -0.66 -17.12
N GLN A 103 9.52 -1.70 -16.87
CA GLN A 103 8.52 -1.72 -15.81
C GLN A 103 9.17 -1.53 -14.44
N PHE A 104 10.22 -2.29 -14.12
CA PHE A 104 10.95 -2.13 -12.85
C PHE A 104 11.65 -0.78 -12.72
N ARG A 105 12.18 -0.21 -13.81
CA ARG A 105 12.71 1.14 -13.80
C ARG A 105 11.62 2.17 -13.52
N SER A 106 10.44 2.00 -14.13
CA SER A 106 9.29 2.87 -13.91
C SER A 106 8.83 2.83 -12.46
N LEU A 107 8.74 1.63 -11.85
CA LEU A 107 8.41 1.44 -10.42
C LEU A 107 9.39 2.14 -9.46
N ARG A 108 10.58 2.54 -9.92
CA ARG A 108 11.55 3.31 -9.13
C ARG A 108 11.52 4.82 -9.40
N ALA A 109 10.88 5.25 -10.48
CA ALA A 109 10.89 6.63 -10.97
C ALA A 109 9.69 7.46 -10.45
N LEU A 110 9.23 7.18 -9.23
CA LEU A 110 8.02 7.78 -8.67
C LEU A 110 8.28 9.18 -8.13
N ASP A 111 7.32 10.07 -8.40
CA ASP A 111 7.18 11.34 -7.70
C ASP A 111 5.85 11.42 -6.93
N ARG A 112 5.70 12.46 -6.12
CA ARG A 112 4.51 12.69 -5.29
C ARG A 112 3.18 12.74 -6.07
N ARG A 113 3.18 13.31 -7.28
CA ARG A 113 1.97 13.42 -8.12
C ARG A 113 1.59 12.07 -8.69
N ILE A 114 2.58 11.33 -9.20
CA ILE A 114 2.37 9.98 -9.72
C ILE A 114 1.89 9.05 -8.60
N GLY A 115 2.52 9.10 -7.42
CA GLY A 115 2.11 8.31 -6.26
C GLY A 115 0.65 8.57 -5.87
N PHE A 116 0.25 9.85 -5.80
CA PHE A 116 -1.15 10.21 -5.53
C PHE A 116 -2.11 9.63 -6.58
N GLN A 117 -1.80 9.77 -7.87
CA GLN A 117 -2.63 9.23 -8.96
C GLN A 117 -2.75 7.70 -8.89
N LEU A 118 -1.70 6.98 -8.50
CA LEU A 118 -1.75 5.53 -8.32
C LEU A 118 -2.61 5.15 -7.11
N ILE A 119 -2.52 5.89 -6.00
CA ILE A 119 -3.39 5.67 -4.84
C ILE A 119 -4.87 5.83 -5.24
N LYS A 120 -5.20 6.91 -5.98
CA LYS A 120 -6.56 7.16 -6.47
C LYS A 120 -7.13 6.03 -7.35
N ARG A 121 -6.27 5.22 -7.96
CA ARG A 121 -6.67 4.06 -8.77
C ARG A 121 -6.95 2.81 -7.94
N ILE A 122 -6.40 2.72 -6.73
CA ILE A 122 -6.55 1.55 -5.87
C ILE A 122 -7.50 1.79 -4.69
N ASP A 123 -7.77 3.05 -4.34
CA ASP A 123 -8.64 3.44 -3.21
C ASP A 123 -10.12 3.59 -3.57
N GLY A 124 -10.46 3.48 -4.87
CA GLY A 124 -11.85 3.60 -5.35
C GLY A 124 -12.48 4.98 -5.17
N GLN A 125 -11.68 6.03 -4.94
CA GLN A 125 -12.15 7.39 -4.65
C GLN A 125 -11.48 8.44 -5.56
N PRO A 126 -11.65 8.35 -6.89
CA PRO A 126 -10.93 9.19 -7.85
C PRO A 126 -11.26 10.69 -7.74
N GLN A 127 -12.45 11.03 -7.24
CA GLN A 127 -12.93 12.42 -7.12
C GLN A 127 -12.68 13.05 -5.75
N ARG A 128 -12.10 12.30 -4.79
CA ARG A 128 -11.83 12.82 -3.45
C ARG A 128 -10.37 13.19 -3.31
N ASN A 129 -10.13 14.43 -2.90
CA ASN A 129 -8.82 14.90 -2.50
C ASN A 129 -8.49 14.33 -1.11
N GLY A 130 -7.42 13.53 -1.03
CA GLY A 130 -7.05 12.77 0.18
C GLY A 130 -7.40 11.28 0.13
N THR A 131 -6.74 10.46 0.95
CA THR A 131 -6.87 9.00 1.00
C THR A 131 -6.64 8.52 2.44
N GLN A 132 -7.08 7.32 2.77
CA GLN A 132 -6.68 6.69 4.03
C GLN A 132 -5.18 6.30 3.98
N PRO A 133 -4.44 6.42 5.11
CA PRO A 133 -3.00 6.11 5.18
C PRO A 133 -2.65 4.70 4.72
N ILE A 134 -3.51 3.72 4.98
CA ILE A 134 -3.26 2.32 4.60
C ILE A 134 -3.04 2.16 3.08
N PHE A 135 -3.68 2.96 2.22
CA PHE A 135 -3.42 2.92 0.78
C PHE A 135 -2.03 3.44 0.42
N ALA A 136 -1.50 4.41 1.17
CA ALA A 136 -0.12 4.87 1.00
C ALA A 136 0.89 3.80 1.43
N ALA A 137 0.62 3.07 2.52
CA ALA A 137 1.42 1.91 2.93
C ALA A 137 1.37 0.77 1.90
N ARG A 138 0.19 0.44 1.39
CA ARG A 138 0.01 -0.58 0.34
C ARG A 138 0.77 -0.22 -0.93
N LEU A 139 0.69 1.04 -1.38
CA LEU A 139 1.47 1.52 -2.53
C LEU A 139 2.98 1.43 -2.23
N SER A 140 3.42 1.93 -1.09
CA SER A 140 4.83 1.89 -0.67
C SER A 140 5.36 0.46 -0.60
N TYR A 141 4.53 -0.50 -0.20
CA TYR A 141 4.89 -1.90 -0.11
C TYR A 141 4.90 -2.63 -1.45
N PHE A 142 3.98 -2.27 -2.34
CA PHE A 142 4.01 -2.74 -3.72
C PHE A 142 5.26 -2.26 -4.46
N GLN A 143 5.64 -0.99 -4.28
CA GLN A 143 6.72 -0.33 -5.03
C GLN A 143 8.09 -0.42 -4.37
N GLY A 144 8.13 -0.59 -3.06
CA GLY A 144 9.36 -0.45 -2.30
C GLY A 144 10.34 -1.57 -2.68
N GLY A 145 11.39 -1.17 -3.39
CA GLY A 145 12.34 -2.06 -4.03
C GLY A 145 13.23 -2.81 -3.03
N ALA A 146 14.53 -2.52 -3.02
CA ALA A 146 15.47 -3.24 -2.17
C ALA A 146 15.29 -2.94 -0.65
N TYR A 147 14.74 -1.78 -0.31
CA TYR A 147 14.55 -1.34 1.08
C TYR A 147 13.27 -1.91 1.71
N ALA A 148 12.15 -1.93 0.97
CA ALA A 148 10.88 -2.51 1.44
C ALA A 148 10.71 -4.01 1.14
N ARG A 149 11.83 -4.74 1.17
CA ARG A 149 11.84 -6.19 0.88
C ARG A 149 10.96 -6.98 1.85
N GLN A 150 10.93 -6.55 3.12
CA GLN A 150 10.14 -7.08 4.24
C GLN A 150 9.56 -5.86 4.95
N MET A 151 8.30 -5.54 4.70
CA MET A 151 7.61 -4.45 5.42
C MET A 151 6.45 -4.99 6.23
N TYR A 152 6.21 -4.36 7.35
CA TYR A 152 5.03 -4.56 8.16
C TYR A 152 4.45 -3.18 8.44
N TYR A 153 3.14 -3.08 8.49
CA TYR A 153 2.48 -1.85 8.92
C TYR A 153 1.21 -2.21 9.67
N GLU A 154 0.88 -1.38 10.64
CA GLU A 154 -0.37 -1.49 11.38
C GLU A 154 -0.82 -0.12 11.87
N SER A 155 -2.11 -0.02 12.18
CA SER A 155 -2.72 1.20 12.70
C SER A 155 -2.65 1.21 14.22
N ILE A 156 -2.27 2.36 14.77
CA ILE A 156 -2.28 2.69 16.18
C ILE A 156 -3.49 3.60 16.44
N ALA A 157 -4.36 3.17 17.34
CA ALA A 157 -5.55 3.92 17.74
C ALA A 157 -5.32 4.80 18.97
N ASP A 158 -4.40 4.43 19.87
CA ASP A 158 -4.14 5.14 21.11
C ASP A 158 -2.98 6.13 20.95
N PRO A 159 -3.20 7.44 21.13
CA PRO A 159 -2.13 8.45 21.15
C PRO A 159 -1.02 8.19 22.16
N ALA A 160 -1.31 7.59 23.32
CA ALA A 160 -0.29 7.28 24.32
C ALA A 160 0.68 6.21 23.80
N GLU A 161 0.16 5.23 23.07
CA GLU A 161 0.98 4.23 22.39
C GLU A 161 1.86 4.85 21.30
N VAL A 162 1.36 5.85 20.57
CA VAL A 162 2.18 6.61 19.60
C VAL A 162 3.33 7.32 20.31
N ALA A 163 3.07 8.01 21.43
CA ALA A 163 4.10 8.68 22.23
C ALA A 163 5.17 7.70 22.71
N ARG A 164 4.76 6.54 23.26
CA ARG A 164 5.67 5.48 23.70
C ARG A 164 6.57 4.98 22.57
N GLN A 165 6.02 4.75 21.38
CA GLN A 165 6.81 4.29 20.24
C GLN A 165 7.79 5.36 19.74
N LEU A 166 7.45 6.65 19.82
CA LEU A 166 8.36 7.73 19.45
C LEU A 166 9.53 7.87 20.43
N ILE A 167 9.31 7.64 21.73
CA ILE A 167 10.40 7.57 22.72
C ILE A 167 11.34 6.42 22.36
N ASN A 168 10.82 5.20 22.11
CA ASN A 168 11.65 4.07 21.69
C ASN A 168 12.44 4.38 20.40
N ASN A 169 11.82 5.10 19.46
CA ASN A 169 12.46 5.48 18.20
C ASN A 169 13.57 6.54 18.39
N GLN A 170 13.39 7.45 19.35
CA GLN A 170 14.45 8.38 19.79
C GLN A 170 15.58 7.61 20.47
N ASP A 171 15.31 6.65 21.35
CA ASP A 171 16.35 5.84 21.99
C ASP A 171 17.18 5.09 20.95
N LEU A 172 16.53 4.41 19.99
CA LEU A 172 17.21 3.76 18.88
C LEU A 172 18.09 4.73 18.08
N ARG A 173 17.65 5.97 17.88
CA ARG A 173 18.47 7.02 17.23
C ARG A 173 19.70 7.33 18.06
N HIS A 174 19.56 7.54 19.38
CA HIS A 174 20.68 7.83 20.28
C HIS A 174 21.67 6.67 20.34
N TRP A 175 21.19 5.43 20.22
CA TRP A 175 22.01 4.23 20.13
C TRP A 175 22.65 4.04 18.74
N GLY A 176 22.46 4.97 17.82
CA GLY A 176 23.07 4.92 16.49
C GLY A 176 22.43 3.90 15.53
N VAL A 177 21.16 3.55 15.73
CA VAL A 177 20.38 2.76 14.76
C VAL A 177 20.01 3.67 13.57
N PRO A 178 20.36 3.28 12.33
CA PRO A 178 20.04 4.06 11.14
C PRO A 178 18.54 4.35 11.00
N TYR A 179 18.19 5.52 10.45
CA TYR A 179 16.79 5.93 10.26
C TYR A 179 15.95 4.87 9.54
N GLN A 180 16.51 4.21 8.52
CA GLN A 180 15.86 3.18 7.71
C GLN A 180 15.60 1.86 8.46
N MET A 181 16.19 1.67 9.62
CA MET A 181 16.01 0.46 10.44
C MET A 181 15.06 0.70 11.62
N ARG A 182 14.53 1.92 11.75
CA ARG A 182 13.59 2.30 12.81
C ARG A 182 12.17 2.33 12.27
N ASP A 183 11.21 2.44 13.19
CA ASP A 183 9.79 2.54 12.83
C ASP A 183 9.44 3.95 12.36
N TYR A 184 8.46 4.04 11.46
CA TYR A 184 7.99 5.28 10.86
C TYR A 184 6.53 5.51 11.22
N HIS A 185 6.20 6.72 11.70
CA HIS A 185 4.86 7.05 12.19
C HIS A 185 4.24 8.17 11.36
N GLN A 186 3.16 7.85 10.65
CA GLN A 186 2.34 8.84 9.96
C GLN A 186 1.03 9.02 10.72
N MET A 187 0.82 10.20 11.29
CA MET A 187 -0.40 10.52 12.02
C MET A 187 -1.38 11.25 11.11
N VAL A 188 -2.64 10.86 11.17
CA VAL A 188 -3.79 11.62 10.67
C VAL A 188 -4.50 12.22 11.86
N VAL A 189 -4.65 13.54 11.84
CA VAL A 189 -5.25 14.31 12.92
C VAL A 189 -6.16 15.37 12.32
N ARG A 190 -7.24 15.73 13.02
CA ARG A 190 -8.11 16.82 12.62
C ARG A 190 -7.36 18.14 12.72
N TRP A 191 -7.56 19.01 11.75
CA TRP A 191 -6.98 20.34 11.65
C TRP A 191 -8.06 21.41 11.72
N PHE A 192 -7.71 22.54 12.31
CA PHE A 192 -8.58 23.71 12.43
C PHE A 192 -7.95 24.91 11.72
N GLU A 193 -8.71 25.98 11.52
CA GLU A 193 -8.26 27.18 10.78
C GLU A 193 -6.96 27.77 11.36
N SER A 194 -6.83 27.84 12.68
CA SER A 194 -5.63 28.28 13.41
C SER A 194 -4.41 27.39 13.17
N SER A 195 -4.62 26.10 12.93
CA SER A 195 -3.55 25.16 12.55
C SER A 195 -2.96 25.51 11.19
N TYR A 196 -3.71 26.19 10.32
CA TYR A 196 -3.24 26.53 8.98
C TYR A 196 -2.06 27.51 9.01
N THR A 197 -2.11 28.51 9.90
CA THR A 197 -1.05 29.52 10.05
C THR A 197 -0.01 29.15 11.10
N ALA A 198 -0.42 28.48 12.19
CA ALA A 198 0.41 27.98 13.29
C ALA A 198 1.78 28.69 13.45
N PRO A 199 1.82 29.89 14.08
CA PRO A 199 3.07 30.61 14.30
C PRO A 199 4.12 29.72 14.98
N ASN A 200 5.34 29.72 14.45
CA ASN A 200 6.45 28.85 14.90
C ASN A 200 6.13 27.33 14.85
N GLY A 201 5.07 26.94 14.14
CA GLY A 201 4.64 25.56 13.97
C GLY A 201 3.90 24.98 15.17
N ILE A 202 3.55 25.82 16.15
CA ILE A 202 2.88 25.37 17.37
C ILE A 202 1.38 25.23 17.10
N ILE A 203 0.88 24.00 17.14
CA ILE A 203 -0.55 23.71 17.04
C ILE A 203 -1.20 23.92 18.41
N GLY A 204 -1.96 25.00 18.53
CA GLY A 204 -2.74 25.31 19.73
C GLY A 204 -4.06 24.54 19.81
N THR A 205 -4.66 24.54 21.00
CA THR A 205 -6.04 24.10 21.18
C THR A 205 -6.97 25.00 20.36
N PRO A 206 -7.88 24.44 19.56
CA PRO A 206 -8.79 25.24 18.75
C PRO A 206 -9.73 26.06 19.66
N ALA A 207 -10.08 27.26 19.22
CA ALA A 207 -11.06 28.09 19.91
C ALA A 207 -12.43 27.41 19.92
N GLN A 208 -13.26 27.76 20.91
CA GLN A 208 -14.63 27.25 20.95
C GLN A 208 -15.39 27.67 19.68
N GLY A 209 -15.95 26.69 18.97
CA GLY A 209 -16.68 26.92 17.72
C GLY A 209 -15.80 27.11 16.48
N GLU A 210 -14.46 27.02 16.61
CA GLU A 210 -13.55 27.09 15.47
C GLU A 210 -13.84 25.97 14.47
N GLN A 211 -13.83 26.33 13.19
CA GLN A 211 -14.16 25.39 12.14
C GLN A 211 -12.99 24.43 11.87
N SER A 212 -13.32 23.14 11.79
CA SER A 212 -12.39 22.13 11.32
C SER A 212 -12.25 22.23 9.79
N ILE A 213 -11.03 22.38 9.30
CA ILE A 213 -10.71 22.38 7.86
C ILE A 213 -10.49 20.97 7.30
N GLY A 214 -10.63 19.94 8.14
CA GLY A 214 -10.60 18.54 7.74
C GLY A 214 -9.53 17.75 8.48
N TYR A 215 -9.09 16.65 7.86
CA TYR A 215 -8.00 15.82 8.38
C TYR A 215 -6.73 16.05 7.57
N HIS A 216 -5.59 16.05 8.24
CA HIS A 216 -4.28 16.17 7.61
C HIS A 216 -3.34 15.07 8.08
N ALA A 217 -2.48 14.61 7.17
CA ALA A 217 -1.49 13.58 7.43
C ALA A 217 -0.11 14.22 7.61
N ILE A 218 0.54 13.92 8.74
CA ILE A 218 1.85 14.45 9.13
C ILE A 218 2.81 13.31 9.46
N SER A 219 4.11 13.55 9.30
CA SER A 219 5.16 12.59 9.68
C SER A 219 5.71 12.96 11.05
N LEU A 220 5.53 12.09 12.03
CA LEU A 220 6.07 12.31 13.38
C LEU A 220 7.58 12.08 13.38
N ASN A 221 8.32 12.90 14.13
CA ASN A 221 9.77 12.78 14.26
C ASN A 221 10.27 12.70 15.71
N GLY A 222 9.38 12.88 16.70
CA GLY A 222 9.70 12.76 18.11
C GLY A 222 8.53 13.06 19.03
N TYR A 223 8.72 12.74 20.30
CA TYR A 223 7.87 13.09 21.42
C TYR A 223 8.74 13.57 22.57
N ASP A 224 8.33 14.62 23.26
CA ASP A 224 8.98 15.09 24.49
C ASP A 224 8.07 14.76 25.68
N PRO A 225 8.49 13.84 26.58
CA PRO A 225 7.68 13.47 27.74
C PRO A 225 7.62 14.56 28.81
N THR A 226 8.53 15.53 28.81
CA THR A 226 8.54 16.62 29.80
C THR A 226 7.48 17.67 29.51
N THR A 227 7.27 17.97 28.23
CA THR A 227 6.28 18.94 27.74
C THR A 227 5.04 18.26 27.14
N GLU A 228 4.97 16.93 27.19
CA GLU A 228 3.94 16.08 26.56
C GLU A 228 3.63 16.48 25.10
N THR A 229 4.68 16.76 24.31
CA THR A 229 4.54 17.37 23.00
C THR A 229 5.11 16.49 21.89
N PHE A 230 4.30 16.25 20.85
CA PHE A 230 4.76 15.64 19.60
C PHE A 230 5.46 16.66 18.72
N SER A 231 6.53 16.23 18.05
CA SER A 231 7.19 16.97 16.98
C SER A 231 6.97 16.28 15.64
N PHE A 232 6.75 17.06 14.59
CA PHE A 232 6.43 16.52 13.26
C PHE A 232 6.97 17.37 12.11
N TRP A 233 7.09 16.73 10.94
CA TRP A 233 7.31 17.40 9.65
C TRP A 233 5.97 17.63 8.95
N ASN A 234 5.75 18.86 8.50
CA ASN A 234 4.65 19.22 7.63
C ASN A 234 5.08 19.22 6.15
N SER A 235 4.11 19.23 5.24
CA SER A 235 4.31 19.14 3.78
C SER A 235 3.95 20.43 3.04
N TRP A 236 3.87 21.56 3.74
CA TRP A 236 3.48 22.87 3.19
C TRP A 236 4.64 23.84 2.92
N GLY A 237 5.86 23.29 2.87
CA GLY A 237 7.08 24.03 2.58
C GLY A 237 7.71 24.66 3.82
N SER A 238 8.91 25.18 3.64
CA SER A 238 9.74 25.75 4.71
C SER A 238 9.21 27.08 5.26
N ASN A 239 8.25 27.72 4.60
CA ASN A 239 7.69 28.99 5.08
C ASN A 239 6.57 28.79 6.11
N TRP A 240 6.11 27.55 6.29
CA TRP A 240 5.11 27.23 7.29
C TRP A 240 5.77 26.85 8.61
N GLY A 241 5.22 27.33 9.73
CA GLY A 241 5.67 27.00 11.07
C GLY A 241 7.15 27.32 11.34
N ASP A 242 7.85 26.47 12.08
CA ASP A 242 9.31 26.56 12.23
C ASP A 242 9.99 25.82 11.07
N ARG A 243 10.19 26.49 9.94
CA ARG A 243 10.91 25.93 8.77
C ARG A 243 10.31 24.62 8.24
N GLY A 244 8.99 24.46 8.31
CA GLY A 244 8.24 23.26 7.92
C GLY A 244 8.03 22.25 9.05
N TYR A 245 8.53 22.54 10.25
CA TYR A 245 8.34 21.75 11.45
C TYR A 245 7.19 22.31 12.27
N GLY A 246 6.54 21.43 13.02
CA GLY A 246 5.54 21.82 13.99
C GLY A 246 5.50 20.92 15.21
N THR A 247 4.76 21.38 16.21
CA THR A 247 4.54 20.69 17.47
C THR A 247 3.07 20.67 17.84
N MET A 248 2.63 19.62 18.54
CA MET A 248 1.26 19.52 19.07
C MET A 248 1.26 18.78 20.41
N SER A 249 0.43 19.22 21.35
CA SER A 249 0.33 18.58 22.67
C SER A 249 -0.35 17.21 22.60
N LEU A 250 -0.04 16.34 23.56
CA LEU A 250 -0.74 15.06 23.72
C LEU A 250 -2.23 15.25 23.96
N ASP A 251 -2.65 16.31 24.67
CA ASP A 251 -4.07 16.64 24.84
C ASP A 251 -4.76 16.94 23.50
N TYR A 252 -4.13 17.73 22.62
CA TYR A 252 -4.66 17.97 21.27
C TYR A 252 -4.84 16.66 20.51
N VAL A 253 -3.82 15.78 20.53
CA VAL A 253 -3.88 14.49 19.85
C VAL A 253 -4.96 13.60 20.46
N ARG A 254 -5.07 13.50 21.79
CA ARG A 254 -6.14 12.72 22.46
C ARG A 254 -7.55 13.11 22.01
N ARG A 255 -7.78 14.39 21.73
CA ARG A 255 -9.10 14.90 21.30
C ARG A 255 -9.36 14.74 19.80
N TYR A 256 -8.32 14.89 18.99
CA TYR A 256 -8.46 15.12 17.55
C TYR A 256 -7.75 14.09 16.66
N HIS A 257 -7.11 13.09 17.25
CA HIS A 257 -6.49 11.97 16.55
C HIS A 257 -7.53 11.19 15.74
N HIS A 258 -7.16 10.86 14.50
CA HIS A 258 -7.97 9.98 13.66
C HIS A 258 -7.37 8.57 13.61
N GLU A 259 -6.07 8.49 13.31
CA GLU A 259 -5.31 7.25 13.18
C GLU A 259 -3.81 7.58 13.11
N THR A 260 -2.94 6.73 13.65
CA THR A 260 -1.51 6.75 13.30
C THR A 260 -1.14 5.44 12.63
N LEU A 261 -0.53 5.49 11.45
CA LEU A 261 0.01 4.30 10.81
C LEU A 261 1.49 4.16 11.16
N VAL A 262 1.87 3.03 11.76
CA VAL A 262 3.27 2.66 11.95
C VAL A 262 3.71 1.76 10.80
N THR A 263 4.87 2.05 10.21
CA THR A 263 5.53 1.21 9.22
C THR A 263 6.89 0.77 9.73
N ARG A 264 7.15 -0.53 9.67
CA ARG A 264 8.40 -1.17 10.06
C ARG A 264 9.02 -1.89 8.87
N TYR A 265 10.30 -1.67 8.64
CA TYR A 265 11.09 -2.56 7.79
C TYR A 265 11.47 -3.82 8.57
N ALA A 266 10.60 -4.83 8.53
CA ALA A 266 10.76 -6.13 9.21
C ALA A 266 12.02 -6.92 8.80
N ARG A 267 12.80 -6.41 7.83
CA ARG A 267 14.19 -6.83 7.59
C ARG A 267 15.09 -6.62 8.81
N TRP A 268 14.77 -5.67 9.67
CA TRP A 268 15.50 -5.38 10.90
C TRP A 268 14.56 -5.31 12.10
N GLY A 269 15.15 -5.13 13.28
CA GLY A 269 14.41 -5.03 14.53
C GLY A 269 13.89 -6.38 15.04
N PRO A 270 12.85 -6.35 15.89
CA PRO A 270 12.34 -7.52 16.58
C PRO A 270 11.74 -8.56 15.62
N SER A 271 12.01 -9.82 15.92
CA SER A 271 11.39 -10.99 15.31
C SER A 271 11.32 -12.12 16.34
N PRO A 272 10.45 -13.14 16.14
CA PRO A 272 10.39 -14.30 17.03
C PRO A 272 11.76 -14.94 17.28
N ALA A 273 12.62 -15.05 16.25
CA ALA A 273 13.96 -15.61 16.35
C ALA A 273 14.94 -14.80 17.23
N LYS A 274 14.60 -13.55 17.57
CA LYS A 274 15.44 -12.66 18.38
C LYS A 274 14.82 -12.35 19.74
N LEU A 275 13.54 -12.62 19.93
CA LEU A 275 12.75 -12.11 21.05
C LEU A 275 13.37 -12.47 22.41
N ASP A 276 13.74 -13.73 22.64
CA ASP A 276 14.33 -14.15 23.91
C ASP A 276 15.68 -13.48 24.17
N ARG A 277 16.52 -13.35 23.14
CA ARG A 277 17.81 -12.65 23.24
C ARG A 277 17.64 -11.16 23.50
N MET A 278 16.62 -10.54 22.92
CA MET A 278 16.31 -9.13 23.17
C MET A 278 15.76 -8.92 24.58
N ARG A 279 14.92 -9.84 25.09
CA ARG A 279 14.43 -9.81 26.48
C ARG A 279 15.57 -10.00 27.48
N ASN A 280 16.43 -10.99 27.24
CA ASN A 280 17.58 -11.29 28.09
C ASN A 280 18.67 -10.20 28.06
N ALA A 281 18.63 -9.30 27.07
CA ALA A 281 19.54 -8.15 27.04
C ALA A 281 19.23 -7.14 28.16
N GLY A 282 18.00 -7.12 28.71
CA GLY A 282 17.60 -6.14 29.73
C GLY A 282 17.86 -4.72 29.24
N ASP A 283 18.61 -3.95 30.04
CA ASP A 283 18.99 -2.56 29.72
C ASP A 283 20.32 -2.45 28.96
N ASN A 284 20.89 -3.57 28.48
CA ASN A 284 22.13 -3.54 27.71
C ASN A 284 21.91 -2.98 26.30
N VAL A 285 22.04 -1.66 26.18
CA VAL A 285 21.89 -0.88 24.95
C VAL A 285 22.72 -1.45 23.79
N GLN A 286 23.99 -1.78 24.03
CA GLN A 286 24.86 -2.31 22.98
C GLN A 286 24.30 -3.62 22.43
N LYS A 287 23.82 -4.50 23.32
CA LYS A 287 23.26 -5.79 22.91
C LYS A 287 21.94 -5.66 22.16
N ILE A 288 21.05 -4.77 22.61
CA ILE A 288 19.79 -4.47 21.92
C ILE A 288 20.09 -3.95 20.52
N ARG A 289 21.01 -2.98 20.40
CA ARG A 289 21.42 -2.40 19.12
C ARG A 289 21.97 -3.47 18.17
N GLU A 290 22.88 -4.32 18.64
CA GLU A 290 23.42 -5.44 17.86
C GLU A 290 22.31 -6.34 17.31
N LEU A 291 21.34 -6.72 18.15
CA LEU A 291 20.22 -7.58 17.74
C LEU A 291 19.27 -6.85 16.77
N TRP A 292 19.09 -5.54 16.94
CA TRP A 292 18.22 -4.73 16.11
C TRP A 292 18.72 -4.62 14.66
N VAL A 293 20.01 -4.33 14.47
CA VAL A 293 20.59 -4.07 13.14
C VAL A 293 20.91 -5.32 12.32
N VAL A 294 20.91 -6.49 12.95
CA VAL A 294 21.05 -7.78 12.26
C VAL A 294 19.83 -8.04 11.38
N GLU A 295 20.03 -8.55 10.16
CA GLU A 295 18.92 -8.87 9.27
C GLU A 295 18.08 -10.05 9.79
N ASN A 296 16.76 -9.88 9.78
CA ASN A 296 15.79 -10.93 10.03
C ASN A 296 15.69 -11.85 8.80
N PRO A 297 15.64 -13.18 9.01
CA PRO A 297 15.54 -14.13 7.92
C PRO A 297 14.22 -13.98 7.16
N ARG A 298 14.26 -14.38 5.89
CA ARG A 298 13.06 -14.62 5.08
C ARG A 298 13.21 -15.94 4.35
N ILE A 299 12.11 -16.65 4.21
CA ILE A 299 12.04 -17.87 3.41
C ILE A 299 11.41 -17.49 2.07
N ARG A 300 11.96 -18.02 0.98
CA ARG A 300 11.39 -17.86 -0.36
C ARG A 300 11.36 -19.20 -1.04
N TYR A 301 10.21 -19.56 -1.57
CA TYR A 301 10.09 -20.69 -2.49
C TYR A 301 9.41 -20.26 -3.79
N THR A 302 9.74 -20.99 -4.85
CA THR A 302 9.16 -20.80 -6.18
C THR A 302 8.20 -21.94 -6.43
N VAL A 303 6.94 -21.63 -6.67
CA VAL A 303 5.93 -22.63 -7.01
C VAL A 303 6.11 -22.97 -8.49
N ARG A 304 6.64 -24.16 -8.77
CA ARG A 304 6.83 -24.67 -10.12
C ARG A 304 5.49 -25.19 -10.66
N GLY A 305 5.03 -24.66 -11.79
CA GLY A 305 3.78 -25.06 -12.44
C GLY A 305 3.67 -24.50 -13.85
N LYS A 306 2.56 -24.78 -14.56
CA LYS A 306 2.29 -24.21 -15.89
C LYS A 306 2.03 -22.69 -15.77
N GLY A 307 3.07 -21.86 -15.83
CA GLY A 307 2.93 -20.40 -15.69
C GLY A 307 4.22 -19.61 -15.46
N ARG A 308 4.10 -18.42 -14.84
CA ARG A 308 5.19 -17.45 -14.58
C ARG A 308 6.06 -17.78 -13.35
N ASN A 309 6.03 -19.01 -12.84
CA ASN A 309 6.77 -19.46 -11.64
C ASN A 309 6.63 -18.48 -10.44
N PRO A 310 5.42 -18.27 -9.91
CA PRO A 310 5.23 -17.33 -8.81
C PRO A 310 6.07 -17.70 -7.59
N GLN A 311 6.45 -16.69 -6.83
CA GLN A 311 7.23 -16.84 -5.60
C GLN A 311 6.34 -16.57 -4.40
N VAL A 312 6.50 -17.38 -3.36
CA VAL A 312 5.94 -17.09 -2.05
C VAL A 312 7.09 -16.73 -1.13
N VAL A 313 6.90 -15.68 -0.33
CA VAL A 313 7.90 -15.17 0.62
C VAL A 313 7.28 -15.12 2.00
N TYR A 314 7.99 -15.69 2.98
CA TYR A 314 7.64 -15.66 4.40
C TYR A 314 8.70 -14.89 5.16
N TYR A 315 8.26 -14.11 6.14
CA TYR A 315 9.12 -13.53 7.16
C TYR A 315 8.29 -13.20 8.38
N TYR A 316 8.98 -12.96 9.48
CA TYR A 316 8.35 -12.74 10.77
C TYR A 316 8.82 -11.43 11.38
N THR A 317 7.92 -10.77 12.13
CA THR A 317 8.25 -9.63 12.98
C THR A 317 7.40 -9.69 14.25
N LEU A 318 7.52 -8.66 15.09
CA LEU A 318 6.58 -8.40 16.16
C LEU A 318 5.77 -7.16 15.82
N SER A 319 4.49 -7.18 16.18
CA SER A 319 3.60 -6.02 16.16
C SER A 319 4.20 -4.91 17.05
N PRO A 320 4.55 -3.71 16.53
CA PRO A 320 4.96 -2.58 17.37
C PRO A 320 3.98 -2.25 18.50
N VAL A 321 2.68 -2.47 18.28
CA VAL A 321 1.62 -2.14 19.24
C VAL A 321 1.45 -3.19 20.31
N SER A 322 1.29 -4.46 19.92
CA SER A 322 0.97 -5.54 20.87
C SER A 322 2.17 -6.39 21.27
N ASN A 323 3.32 -6.22 20.61
CA ASN A 323 4.52 -7.04 20.78
C ASN A 323 4.29 -8.54 20.50
N ILE A 324 3.23 -8.86 19.75
CA ILE A 324 2.82 -10.22 19.40
C ILE A 324 3.53 -10.66 18.11
N PRO A 325 3.94 -11.94 17.98
CA PRO A 325 4.45 -12.51 16.74
C PRO A 325 3.52 -12.29 15.55
N VAL A 326 4.11 -11.87 14.43
CA VAL A 326 3.41 -11.68 13.17
C VAL A 326 4.04 -12.50 12.06
N SER A 327 3.26 -13.41 11.47
CA SER A 327 3.60 -14.06 10.20
C SER A 327 3.22 -13.14 9.04
N CYS A 328 4.19 -12.83 8.19
CA CYS A 328 4.00 -12.04 6.98
C CYS A 328 4.22 -12.91 5.75
N ILE A 329 3.20 -13.02 4.88
CA ILE A 329 3.27 -13.81 3.65
C ILE A 329 3.06 -12.89 2.45
N GLU A 330 3.87 -13.09 1.41
CA GLU A 330 3.80 -12.34 0.16
C GLU A 330 3.74 -13.27 -1.04
N LEU A 331 2.87 -12.96 -1.99
CA LEU A 331 2.84 -13.59 -3.31
C LEU A 331 3.46 -12.66 -4.33
N LYS A 332 4.40 -13.18 -5.13
CA LYS A 332 5.10 -12.44 -6.18
C LYS A 332 5.05 -13.17 -7.51
N THR A 333 5.17 -12.44 -8.61
CA THR A 333 5.46 -13.02 -9.92
C THR A 333 6.85 -13.69 -9.90
N GLY A 334 7.17 -14.57 -10.86
CA GLY A 334 8.50 -15.20 -10.91
C GLY A 334 9.66 -14.24 -11.16
N PHE A 335 9.38 -13.03 -11.63
CA PHE A 335 10.35 -11.95 -11.77
C PHE A 335 10.37 -10.99 -10.56
N GLY A 336 9.61 -11.29 -9.50
CA GLY A 336 9.72 -10.63 -8.20
C GLY A 336 8.80 -9.43 -7.97
N LEU A 337 7.81 -9.18 -8.84
CA LEU A 337 6.80 -8.14 -8.62
C LEU A 337 5.75 -8.63 -7.61
N ARG A 338 5.42 -7.82 -6.61
CA ARG A 338 4.48 -8.20 -5.54
C ARG A 338 3.03 -8.17 -6.07
N MET A 339 2.26 -9.24 -5.85
CA MET A 339 0.88 -9.38 -6.32
C MET A 339 -0.12 -9.27 -5.18
N ALA A 340 0.20 -9.86 -4.03
CA ALA A 340 -0.65 -9.89 -2.86
C ALA A 340 0.20 -10.14 -1.59
N TRP A 341 -0.35 -9.83 -0.43
CA TRP A 341 0.29 -10.08 0.86
C TRP A 341 -0.74 -10.17 1.99
N MET A 342 -0.33 -10.74 3.11
CA MET A 342 -1.10 -10.80 4.35
C MET A 342 -0.20 -10.69 5.58
N PHE A 343 -0.80 -10.23 6.68
CA PHE A 343 -0.17 -10.19 8.00
C PHE A 343 -1.08 -10.87 9.02
N VAL A 344 -0.56 -11.86 9.75
CA VAL A 344 -1.29 -12.60 10.79
C VAL A 344 -0.60 -12.44 12.12
N ARG A 345 -1.33 -11.92 13.11
CA ARG A 345 -0.87 -11.84 14.50
C ARG A 345 -1.32 -13.08 15.26
N HIS A 346 -0.44 -13.71 16.01
CA HIS A 346 -0.72 -14.95 16.72
C HIS A 346 -0.86 -14.71 18.22
N TRP A 347 -2.10 -14.61 18.72
CA TRP A 347 -2.36 -14.31 20.13
C TRP A 347 -2.12 -15.53 21.02
N GLU A 348 -1.30 -15.33 22.04
CA GLU A 348 -1.01 -16.33 23.06
C GLU A 348 -1.79 -16.00 24.34
N GLY A 349 -2.30 -17.02 25.05
CA GLY A 349 -3.09 -16.85 26.27
C GLY A 349 -4.10 -17.98 26.51
N ALA A 350 -5.06 -17.76 27.40
CA ALA A 350 -6.11 -18.73 27.71
C ALA A 350 -7.01 -19.07 26.50
N THR A 351 -7.24 -18.09 25.62
CA THR A 351 -7.89 -18.30 24.31
C THR A 351 -6.90 -18.00 23.20
N LYS A 352 -6.33 -19.04 22.59
CA LYS A 352 -5.40 -18.90 21.45
C LYS A 352 -6.18 -18.68 20.17
N PHE A 353 -5.96 -17.55 19.53
CA PHE A 353 -6.51 -17.23 18.21
C PHE A 353 -5.48 -16.50 17.36
N SER A 354 -5.65 -16.58 16.05
CA SER A 354 -4.85 -15.80 15.11
C SER A 354 -5.70 -14.71 14.48
N GLU A 355 -5.09 -13.58 14.14
CA GLU A 355 -5.80 -12.43 13.61
C GLU A 355 -5.11 -11.90 12.36
N VAL A 356 -5.81 -12.03 11.23
CA VAL A 356 -5.44 -11.44 9.95
C VAL A 356 -5.72 -9.94 10.03
N THR A 357 -4.64 -9.16 10.07
CA THR A 357 -4.68 -7.68 10.18
C THR A 357 -4.61 -6.99 8.82
N GLU A 358 -4.09 -7.68 7.82
CA GLU A 358 -4.07 -7.26 6.43
C GLU A 358 -4.19 -8.51 5.55
N LEU A 359 -5.04 -8.42 4.53
CA LEU A 359 -5.11 -9.37 3.42
C LEU A 359 -5.41 -8.56 2.19
N PHE A 360 -4.38 -8.29 1.40
CA PHE A 360 -4.48 -7.39 0.27
C PHE A 360 -4.02 -8.04 -1.02
N VAL A 361 -4.91 -8.03 -2.00
CA VAL A 361 -4.58 -8.39 -3.39
C VAL A 361 -4.55 -7.12 -4.21
N TRP A 362 -3.39 -6.84 -4.79
CA TRP A 362 -3.19 -5.66 -5.62
C TRP A 362 -4.15 -5.70 -6.82
N PRO A 363 -4.85 -4.59 -7.17
CA PRO A 363 -6.08 -4.65 -7.96
C PRO A 363 -5.99 -5.38 -9.29
N ILE A 364 -4.88 -5.25 -10.01
CA ILE A 364 -4.71 -5.86 -11.34
C ILE A 364 -4.56 -7.40 -11.29
N PHE A 365 -4.28 -7.95 -10.11
CA PHE A 365 -4.15 -9.39 -9.87
C PHE A 365 -5.37 -9.98 -9.13
N ARG A 366 -6.43 -9.19 -8.91
CA ARG A 366 -7.69 -9.71 -8.37
C ARG A 366 -8.32 -10.69 -9.37
N ARG A 367 -9.17 -11.59 -8.87
CA ARG A 367 -9.79 -12.69 -9.65
C ARG A 367 -8.81 -13.74 -10.19
N MET A 368 -7.58 -13.76 -9.66
CA MET A 368 -6.60 -14.83 -9.88
C MET A 368 -6.55 -15.81 -8.69
N HIS A 369 -7.60 -15.86 -7.86
CA HIS A 369 -7.70 -16.68 -6.63
C HIS A 369 -6.65 -16.41 -5.53
N LEU A 370 -5.74 -15.44 -5.73
CA LEU A 370 -4.67 -15.10 -4.78
C LEU A 370 -5.17 -14.77 -3.35
N GLY A 371 -6.35 -14.19 -3.21
CA GLY A 371 -6.92 -13.91 -1.89
C GLY A 371 -7.30 -15.18 -1.12
N ALA A 372 -7.88 -16.16 -1.81
CA ALA A 372 -8.25 -17.45 -1.22
C ALA A 372 -7.00 -18.28 -0.87
N GLU A 373 -5.96 -18.23 -1.72
CA GLU A 373 -4.66 -18.86 -1.44
C GLU A 373 -4.01 -18.26 -0.17
N LEU A 374 -4.02 -16.94 -0.04
CA LEU A 374 -3.52 -16.27 1.18
C LEU A 374 -4.36 -16.64 2.40
N GLU A 375 -5.69 -16.66 2.30
CA GLU A 375 -6.54 -17.05 3.42
C GLU A 375 -6.29 -18.50 3.86
N SER A 376 -6.11 -19.42 2.91
CA SER A 376 -5.75 -20.81 3.20
C SER A 376 -4.38 -20.89 3.91
N ALA A 377 -3.38 -20.13 3.44
CA ALA A 377 -2.08 -20.04 4.10
C ALA A 377 -2.20 -19.44 5.52
N ALA A 378 -3.10 -18.48 5.73
CA ALA A 378 -3.37 -17.89 7.05
C ALA A 378 -3.95 -18.90 8.03
N VAL A 379 -4.87 -19.75 7.57
CA VAL A 379 -5.46 -20.83 8.37
C VAL A 379 -4.39 -21.84 8.77
N GLU A 380 -3.53 -22.25 7.84
CA GLU A 380 -2.45 -23.18 8.13
C GLU A 380 -1.40 -22.60 9.10
N GLU A 381 -1.01 -21.33 8.94
CA GLU A 381 -0.18 -20.62 9.91
C GLU A 381 -0.85 -20.58 11.29
N ALA A 382 -2.14 -20.25 11.36
CA ALA A 382 -2.87 -20.19 12.61
C ALA A 382 -2.90 -21.55 13.34
N LYS A 383 -3.11 -22.66 12.61
CA LYS A 383 -3.05 -24.03 13.14
C LYS A 383 -1.65 -24.39 13.63
N MET A 384 -0.60 -24.05 12.88
CA MET A 384 0.80 -24.26 13.31
C MET A 384 1.13 -23.51 14.60
N HIS A 385 0.50 -22.35 14.83
CA HIS A 385 0.58 -21.60 16.08
C HIS A 385 -0.41 -22.07 17.17
N GLY A 386 -1.15 -23.16 16.94
CA GLY A 386 -2.07 -23.76 17.90
C GLY A 386 -3.33 -22.93 18.17
N SER A 387 -3.75 -22.11 17.20
CA SER A 387 -5.01 -21.37 17.29
C SER A 387 -6.19 -22.26 16.90
N GLY A 388 -7.27 -22.25 17.68
CA GLY A 388 -8.55 -22.88 17.32
C GLY A 388 -9.52 -21.93 16.60
N GLU A 389 -9.13 -20.67 16.47
CA GLU A 389 -9.93 -19.62 15.86
C GLU A 389 -9.03 -18.68 15.05
N ILE A 390 -9.50 -18.26 13.87
CA ILE A 390 -8.91 -17.19 13.08
C ILE A 390 -9.90 -16.04 12.90
N ARG A 391 -9.40 -14.83 13.07
CA ARG A 391 -10.15 -13.57 12.96
C ARG A 391 -9.66 -12.78 11.77
N LEU A 392 -10.56 -12.31 10.91
CA LEU A 392 -10.25 -11.45 9.78
C LEU A 392 -10.72 -10.02 10.07
N LEU A 393 -9.76 -9.11 10.29
CA LEU A 393 -10.09 -7.69 10.48
C LEU A 393 -10.47 -7.05 9.16
N MET A 394 -11.64 -6.41 9.13
CA MET A 394 -12.10 -5.66 7.97
C MET A 394 -11.85 -4.17 8.18
N ASN A 395 -10.77 -3.68 7.57
CA ASN A 395 -10.43 -2.26 7.59
C ASN A 395 -11.52 -1.43 6.92
N GLU A 396 -11.77 -0.23 7.45
CA GLU A 396 -12.71 0.74 6.89
C GLU A 396 -12.39 1.08 5.42
N ALA A 397 -11.10 1.10 5.05
CA ALA A 397 -10.61 1.25 3.69
C ALA A 397 -11.26 0.25 2.72
N ASP A 398 -11.41 -0.99 3.14
CA ASP A 398 -11.82 -2.11 2.27
C ASP A 398 -13.31 -2.40 2.37
N HIS A 399 -13.93 -2.05 3.49
CA HIS A 399 -15.34 -2.33 3.75
C HIS A 399 -16.26 -1.16 3.37
N ILE A 400 -15.85 0.09 3.66
CA ILE A 400 -16.77 1.25 3.63
C ILE A 400 -16.41 2.19 2.49
N LEU A 401 -15.13 2.38 2.26
CA LEU A 401 -14.60 3.40 1.37
C LEU A 401 -14.24 2.86 -0.02
N GLY A 402 -15.25 2.75 -0.90
CA GLY A 402 -15.05 2.54 -2.33
C GLY A 402 -15.83 1.34 -2.91
N PRO A 403 -16.00 1.25 -4.24
CA PRO A 403 -16.63 0.09 -4.88
C PRO A 403 -15.65 -1.11 -5.07
N PRO A 404 -16.12 -2.36 -4.91
CA PRO A 404 -17.41 -2.77 -4.38
C PRO A 404 -17.36 -2.86 -2.83
N ARG A 405 -18.23 -2.12 -2.15
CA ARG A 405 -18.40 -2.10 -0.68
C ARG A 405 -18.76 -3.47 -0.07
N THR A 406 -19.05 -4.46 -0.91
CA THR A 406 -19.41 -5.83 -0.52
C THR A 406 -18.29 -6.83 -0.74
N ALA A 407 -17.29 -6.55 -1.58
CA ALA A 407 -16.32 -7.54 -2.04
C ALA A 407 -15.57 -8.22 -0.89
N GLY A 408 -15.09 -7.45 0.10
CA GLY A 408 -14.42 -8.03 1.27
C GLY A 408 -15.37 -8.89 2.13
N ARG A 409 -16.65 -8.52 2.20
CA ARG A 409 -17.66 -9.24 3.01
C ARG A 409 -18.09 -10.53 2.33
N GLU A 410 -18.32 -10.46 1.02
CA GLU A 410 -18.60 -11.62 0.18
C GLU A 410 -17.42 -12.58 0.18
N PHE A 411 -16.19 -12.08 0.09
CA PHE A 411 -14.98 -12.87 0.23
C PHE A 411 -14.91 -13.58 1.60
N ALA A 412 -15.07 -12.84 2.70
CA ALA A 412 -15.05 -13.41 4.04
C ALA A 412 -16.13 -14.50 4.22
N LYS A 413 -17.36 -14.25 3.76
CA LYS A 413 -18.44 -15.25 3.79
C LYS A 413 -18.11 -16.48 2.94
N ALA A 414 -17.56 -16.29 1.74
CA ALA A 414 -17.16 -17.38 0.85
C ALA A 414 -16.05 -18.25 1.47
N CYS A 415 -15.16 -17.64 2.27
CA CYS A 415 -14.13 -18.36 3.04
C CYS A 415 -14.65 -18.95 4.36
N GLY A 416 -15.94 -18.81 4.69
CA GLY A 416 -16.57 -19.41 5.88
C GLY A 416 -16.47 -18.58 7.16
N TYR A 417 -16.23 -17.28 7.08
CA TYR A 417 -16.21 -16.41 8.26
C TYR A 417 -17.62 -15.94 8.64
N ASP A 418 -17.94 -16.00 9.94
CA ASP A 418 -19.08 -15.33 10.54
C ASP A 418 -18.72 -13.86 10.83
N LEU A 419 -19.54 -12.92 10.35
CA LEU A 419 -19.20 -11.49 10.39
C LEU A 419 -19.84 -10.81 11.60
N LYS A 420 -19.02 -10.20 12.48
CA LYS A 420 -19.46 -9.47 13.66
C LYS A 420 -19.00 -8.02 13.64
N TRP A 421 -19.94 -7.10 13.86
CA TRP A 421 -19.66 -5.67 14.02
C TRP A 421 -18.89 -5.41 15.32
N ARG A 422 -17.88 -4.54 15.27
CA ARG A 422 -17.11 -4.13 16.44
C ARG A 422 -17.77 -2.92 17.10
N THR A 423 -17.83 -2.93 18.43
CA THR A 423 -18.33 -1.81 19.24
C THR A 423 -17.34 -0.64 19.29
N THR A 424 -16.04 -0.91 19.11
CA THR A 424 -14.97 0.09 19.04
C THR A 424 -14.21 0.00 17.72
N VAL A 425 -13.81 1.15 17.17
CA VAL A 425 -13.20 1.29 15.83
C VAL A 425 -11.68 1.41 15.93
N GLY A 426 -11.05 0.84 16.97
CA GLY A 426 -9.61 0.87 17.20
C GLY A 426 -8.96 -0.52 17.02
N PRO A 427 -7.97 -0.71 16.12
CA PRO A 427 -7.69 0.10 14.92
C PRO A 427 -8.93 0.18 14.01
N ARG A 428 -8.94 1.07 12.99
CA ARG A 428 -10.09 1.45 12.10
C ARG A 428 -10.68 0.28 11.27
N ALA A 429 -11.08 -0.75 11.97
CA ALA A 429 -11.75 -1.95 11.52
C ALA A 429 -13.11 -1.96 12.20
N ARG A 430 -14.18 -1.90 11.39
CA ARG A 430 -15.55 -1.82 11.91
C ARG A 430 -16.18 -3.20 12.11
N MET A 431 -15.55 -4.23 11.55
CA MET A 431 -16.07 -5.57 11.53
C MET A 431 -14.93 -6.59 11.59
N THR A 432 -15.21 -7.72 12.21
CA THR A 432 -14.31 -8.87 12.27
C THR A 432 -15.06 -10.09 11.76
N GLY A 433 -14.48 -10.80 10.81
CA GLY A 433 -14.90 -12.15 10.47
C GLY A 433 -14.29 -13.13 11.47
N ILE A 434 -15.06 -14.11 11.95
CA ILE A 434 -14.58 -15.15 12.88
C ILE A 434 -14.80 -16.51 12.24
N LYS A 435 -13.78 -17.37 12.27
CA LYS A 435 -13.81 -18.71 11.71
C LYS A 435 -13.11 -19.67 12.67
N ALA A 436 -13.80 -20.75 13.06
CA ALA A 436 -13.17 -21.86 13.77
C ALA A 436 -12.30 -22.68 12.80
N ILE A 437 -11.14 -23.15 13.25
CA ILE A 437 -10.12 -23.80 12.40
C ILE A 437 -9.50 -25.04 13.01
#